data_AF-A0A840HIW8-F1
#
_entry.id   AF-A0A840HIW8-F1
#
_cell.length_a   1.000
_cell.length_b   1.000
_cell.length_c   1.000
_cell.angle_alpha   90.00
_cell.angle_beta   90.00
_cell.angle_gamma   90.00
#
_symmetry.space_group_name_H-M   'P 1'
#
loop_
_entity.id
_entity.type
_entity.pdbx_description
1 polymer ?
#
loop_
_entity_poly.entity_id
_entity_poly.type
_entity_poly.pdbx_seq_one_letter_code
_entity_poly.pdbx_strand_id
1 'polypeptide(L)'
;MVTSLEASTAGHSTSSTAGSIGVEYKTGDETRSLVGFARIITGPAWQDTPAQRLVRSWYNDPAILSYNQFTASRSTTSASFTEVNSEIRIEALVWSGEIWDVMEGVAGFSNSTVSTNSFSAIGIDSTRTPEPNGVLLTLLGTGVGGMSVGASARSIKTGLSEGITGRRG
;
A
#
# COMPACT_ATOMS: atom_id res chain seq x y z
N MET A 1 -4.13 -25.94 -24.86
CA MET A 1 -4.67 -24.62 -25.21
C MET A 1 -5.56 -24.17 -24.07
N VAL A 2 -5.46 -22.92 -23.60
CA VAL A 2 -6.38 -22.37 -22.60
C VAL A 2 -7.71 -22.09 -23.28
N THR A 3 -8.81 -22.56 -22.70
CA THR A 3 -10.14 -22.49 -23.32
C THR A 3 -11.04 -21.42 -22.70
N SER A 4 -10.79 -21.01 -21.46
CA SER A 4 -11.52 -19.94 -20.79
C SER A 4 -10.76 -19.39 -19.57
N LEU A 5 -11.14 -18.18 -19.16
CA LEU A 5 -10.79 -17.61 -17.85
C LEU A 5 -12.08 -17.48 -17.02
N GLU A 6 -11.98 -17.84 -15.74
CA GLU A 6 -13.08 -17.81 -14.78
C GLU A 6 -12.62 -17.02 -13.56
N ALA A 7 -13.42 -16.04 -13.12
CA ALA A 7 -13.21 -15.38 -11.84
C ALA A 7 -13.65 -16.33 -10.71
N SER A 8 -12.81 -16.50 -9.70
CA SER A 8 -13.13 -17.34 -8.54
C SER A 8 -12.76 -16.64 -7.24
N THR A 9 -13.57 -16.87 -6.21
CA THR A 9 -13.28 -16.50 -4.83
C THR A 9 -12.68 -17.65 -4.02
N ALA A 10 -12.54 -18.83 -4.63
CA ALA A 10 -11.80 -19.93 -4.03
C ALA A 10 -10.31 -19.56 -3.94
N GLY A 11 -9.64 -20.02 -2.88
CA GLY A 11 -8.19 -19.90 -2.77
C GLY A 11 -7.45 -20.72 -3.83
N HIS A 12 -6.13 -20.63 -3.81
CA HIS A 12 -5.26 -21.45 -4.63
C HIS A 12 -4.37 -22.37 -3.79
N SER A 13 -3.83 -23.40 -4.41
CA SER A 13 -2.94 -24.37 -3.80
C SER A 13 -1.88 -24.82 -4.79
N THR A 14 -0.69 -25.14 -4.29
CA THR A 14 0.40 -25.66 -5.11
C THR A 14 0.21 -27.16 -5.34
N SER A 15 0.23 -27.61 -6.60
CA SER A 15 0.11 -29.03 -6.91
C SER A 15 1.37 -29.80 -6.48
N SER A 16 1.14 -30.99 -5.91
CA SER A 16 2.17 -31.99 -5.60
C SER A 16 2.11 -33.20 -6.55
N THR A 17 1.19 -33.18 -7.52
CA THR A 17 0.94 -34.26 -8.46
C THR A 17 2.03 -34.30 -9.52
N ALA A 18 2.60 -35.49 -9.78
CA ALA A 18 3.61 -35.69 -10.81
C ALA A 18 3.11 -35.19 -12.18
N GLY A 19 3.91 -34.34 -12.84
CA GLY A 19 3.52 -33.68 -14.10
C GLY A 19 3.00 -32.24 -13.94
N SER A 20 2.59 -31.84 -12.74
CA SER A 20 2.12 -30.48 -12.41
C SER A 20 2.73 -29.91 -11.14
N ILE A 21 3.79 -30.53 -10.60
CA ILE A 21 4.44 -30.12 -9.35
C ILE A 21 4.82 -28.63 -9.42
N GLY A 22 4.37 -27.86 -8.44
CA GLY A 22 4.65 -26.42 -8.35
C GLY A 22 3.68 -25.52 -9.10
N VAL A 23 2.72 -26.08 -9.85
CA VAL A 23 1.68 -25.29 -10.50
C VAL A 23 0.62 -24.89 -9.47
N GLU A 24 0.32 -23.60 -9.41
CA GLU A 24 -0.80 -23.10 -8.62
C GLU A 24 -2.12 -23.41 -9.31
N TYR A 25 -3.04 -24.01 -8.56
CA TYR A 25 -4.35 -24.42 -9.03
C TYR A 25 -5.44 -23.93 -8.08
N LYS A 26 -6.68 -23.90 -8.57
CA LYS A 26 -7.86 -23.53 -7.77
C LYS A 26 -8.08 -24.59 -6.68
N THR A 27 -8.01 -24.25 -5.40
CA THR A 27 -8.14 -25.24 -4.31
C THR A 27 -9.37 -26.12 -4.50
N GLY A 28 -9.16 -27.43 -4.54
CA GLY A 28 -10.21 -28.43 -4.80
C GLY A 28 -10.44 -28.79 -6.28
N ASP A 29 -9.75 -28.15 -7.23
CA ASP A 29 -9.86 -28.43 -8.67
C ASP A 29 -8.49 -28.25 -9.37
N GLU A 30 -7.70 -29.34 -9.43
CA GLU A 30 -6.39 -29.37 -10.13
C GLU A 30 -6.51 -29.30 -11.66
N THR A 31 -7.73 -29.27 -12.23
CA THR A 31 -7.91 -29.08 -13.69
C THR A 31 -7.79 -27.61 -14.12
N ARG A 32 -7.67 -26.69 -13.15
CA ARG A 32 -7.54 -25.24 -13.36
C ARG A 32 -6.17 -24.76 -12.91
N SER A 33 -5.65 -23.73 -13.55
CA SER A 33 -4.41 -23.07 -13.13
C SER A 33 -4.69 -21.62 -12.74
N LEU A 34 -4.05 -21.16 -11.67
CA LEU A 34 -4.03 -19.75 -11.32
C LEU A 34 -3.25 -18.98 -12.39
N VAL A 35 -3.82 -17.88 -12.88
CA VAL A 35 -3.18 -16.99 -13.86
C VAL A 35 -2.92 -15.59 -13.31
N GLY A 36 -3.58 -15.22 -12.23
CA GLY A 36 -3.48 -13.90 -11.61
C GLY A 36 -4.66 -13.61 -10.69
N PHE A 37 -4.64 -12.38 -10.17
CA PHE A 37 -5.65 -11.84 -9.28
C PHE A 37 -5.91 -10.38 -9.65
N ALA A 38 -7.16 -9.97 -9.48
CA ALA A 38 -7.57 -8.64 -9.85
C ALA A 38 -8.72 -8.17 -8.97
N ARG A 39 -8.78 -6.86 -8.73
CA ARG A 39 -9.83 -6.21 -7.96
C ARG A 39 -10.46 -5.09 -8.77
N ILE A 40 -11.79 -5.08 -8.76
CA ILE A 40 -12.57 -3.95 -9.29
C ILE A 40 -12.67 -2.83 -8.25
N ILE A 41 -12.72 -1.58 -8.74
CA ILE A 41 -12.91 -0.40 -7.89
C ILE A 41 -14.40 -0.10 -7.67
N THR A 42 -15.15 0.09 -8.76
CA THR A 42 -16.60 0.30 -8.76
C THR A 42 -17.16 -0.17 -10.10
N GLY A 43 -18.22 -1.00 -10.08
CA GLY A 43 -18.71 -1.65 -11.30
C GLY A 43 -17.66 -2.56 -11.95
N PRO A 44 -17.75 -2.87 -13.26
CA PRO A 44 -16.77 -3.72 -13.95
C PRO A 44 -15.47 -2.99 -14.31
N ALA A 45 -15.06 -1.98 -13.53
CA ALA A 45 -13.87 -1.18 -13.80
C ALA A 45 -12.64 -1.78 -13.10
N TRP A 46 -11.67 -2.16 -13.93
CA TRP A 46 -10.32 -2.52 -13.50
C TRP A 46 -9.43 -1.28 -13.52
N GLN A 47 -8.51 -1.18 -12.57
CA GLN A 47 -7.53 -0.09 -12.57
C GLN A 47 -6.14 -0.62 -12.25
N ASP A 48 -5.19 -0.19 -13.08
CA ASP A 48 -3.75 -0.39 -12.86
C ASP A 48 -3.05 0.94 -13.11
N THR A 49 -3.00 1.77 -12.07
CA THR A 49 -2.29 3.06 -12.06
C THR A 49 -1.26 3.06 -10.93
N PRO A 50 -0.27 3.98 -10.93
CA PRO A 50 0.70 4.04 -9.85
C PRO A 50 0.09 4.21 -8.44
N ALA A 51 -1.10 4.79 -8.30
CA ALA A 51 -1.80 4.88 -7.02
C ALA A 51 -2.64 3.62 -6.69
N GLN A 52 -3.04 2.84 -7.70
CA GLN A 52 -3.90 1.68 -7.56
C GLN A 52 -3.46 0.56 -8.51
N ARG A 53 -2.62 -0.36 -8.01
CA ARG A 53 -2.13 -1.54 -8.74
C ARG A 53 -3.04 -2.74 -8.43
N LEU A 54 -4.22 -2.78 -9.06
CA LEU A 54 -5.29 -3.73 -8.72
C LEU A 54 -5.43 -4.90 -9.71
N VAL A 55 -4.42 -5.14 -10.55
CA VAL A 55 -4.36 -6.28 -11.48
C VAL A 55 -2.95 -6.84 -11.46
N ARG A 56 -2.83 -8.16 -11.28
CA ARG A 56 -1.55 -8.84 -11.10
C ARG A 56 -1.58 -10.22 -11.76
N SER A 57 -0.47 -10.60 -12.39
CA SER A 57 -0.32 -11.91 -13.04
C SER A 57 0.53 -12.83 -12.18
N TRP A 58 0.22 -14.14 -12.21
CA TRP A 58 1.06 -15.16 -11.56
C TRP A 58 2.33 -15.48 -12.38
N TYR A 59 2.21 -15.50 -13.72
CA TYR A 59 3.31 -15.90 -14.61
C TYR A 59 4.20 -14.73 -15.08
N ASN A 60 3.77 -13.49 -14.88
CA ASN A 60 4.50 -12.31 -15.29
C ASN A 60 4.39 -11.22 -14.22
N ASP A 61 5.04 -11.48 -13.08
CA ASP A 61 5.08 -10.58 -11.94
C ASP A 61 6.44 -9.88 -11.84
N PRO A 62 6.60 -8.68 -12.43
CA PRO A 62 7.86 -7.93 -12.37
C PRO A 62 8.07 -7.24 -11.02
N ALA A 63 7.29 -7.57 -9.98
CA ALA A 63 7.01 -6.74 -8.83
C ALA A 63 6.25 -5.45 -9.19
N ILE A 64 5.73 -4.77 -8.17
CA ILE A 64 4.93 -3.55 -8.34
C ILE A 64 5.67 -2.33 -7.83
N LEU A 65 5.53 -1.23 -8.59
CA LEU A 65 5.92 0.09 -8.16
C LEU A 65 4.69 0.99 -8.13
N SER A 66 4.53 1.64 -6.97
CA SER A 66 3.37 2.47 -6.68
C SER A 66 3.82 3.78 -6.01
N TYR A 67 3.17 4.87 -6.38
CA TYR A 67 3.43 6.19 -5.79
C TYR A 67 2.18 7.06 -5.89
N ASN A 68 2.08 8.01 -4.96
CA ASN A 68 1.06 9.06 -4.97
C ASN A 68 1.56 10.25 -4.14
N GLN A 69 1.00 11.43 -4.36
CA GLN A 69 1.45 12.67 -3.71
C GLN A 69 0.31 13.68 -3.53
N PHE A 70 0.47 14.61 -2.61
CA PHE A 70 -0.49 15.71 -2.45
C PHE A 70 -0.51 16.59 -3.70
N THR A 71 -1.70 17.00 -4.13
CA THR A 71 -1.88 17.97 -5.23
C THR A 71 -1.85 19.42 -4.74
N ALA A 72 -2.02 19.63 -3.43
CA ALA A 72 -1.96 20.92 -2.75
C ALA A 72 -1.55 20.72 -1.28
N SER A 73 -1.11 21.79 -0.60
CA SER A 73 -0.79 21.71 0.83
C SER A 73 -2.00 21.26 1.66
N ARG A 74 -1.79 20.27 2.54
CA ARG A 74 -2.81 19.74 3.46
C ARG A 74 -2.42 19.97 4.91
N SER A 75 -3.42 20.09 5.78
CA SER A 75 -3.25 20.29 7.22
C SER A 75 -4.31 19.54 8.00
N THR A 76 -3.97 19.13 9.22
CA THR A 76 -4.91 18.55 10.18
C THR A 76 -4.69 19.18 11.55
N THR A 77 -5.74 19.25 12.37
CA THR A 77 -5.68 19.70 13.77
C THR A 77 -5.72 18.52 14.75
N SER A 78 -5.67 17.29 14.24
CA SER A 78 -5.73 16.09 15.08
C SER A 78 -4.53 16.01 16.02
N ALA A 79 -4.80 15.72 17.30
CA ALA A 79 -3.76 15.45 18.30
C ALA A 79 -3.33 13.97 18.33
N SER A 80 -3.96 13.12 17.53
CA SER A 80 -3.62 11.71 17.36
C SER A 80 -3.33 11.39 15.89
N PHE A 81 -2.62 10.27 15.65
CA PHE A 81 -2.37 9.80 14.29
C PHE A 81 -3.69 9.64 13.53
N THR A 82 -3.77 10.35 12.41
CA THR A 82 -4.86 10.30 11.46
C THR A 82 -4.28 10.49 10.08
N GLU A 83 -4.90 9.85 9.12
CA GLU A 83 -4.66 10.16 7.72
C GLU A 83 -5.00 11.62 7.44
N VAL A 84 -4.07 12.35 6.82
CA VAL A 84 -4.21 13.79 6.56
C VAL A 84 -5.16 14.04 5.39
N ASN A 85 -5.07 13.23 4.34
CA ASN A 85 -5.96 13.27 3.20
C ASN A 85 -5.96 11.94 2.45
N SER A 86 -7.10 11.53 1.89
CA SER A 86 -7.18 10.28 1.13
C SER A 86 -6.52 10.34 -0.25
N GLU A 87 -6.18 11.52 -0.77
CA GLU A 87 -5.59 11.66 -2.11
C GLU A 87 -4.21 11.00 -2.22
N ILE A 88 -3.49 10.79 -1.11
CA ILE A 88 -2.16 10.19 -1.08
C ILE A 88 -2.18 8.68 -0.86
N ARG A 89 -3.37 8.07 -0.77
CA ARG A 89 -3.48 6.61 -0.62
C ARG A 89 -2.82 5.90 -1.79
N ILE A 90 -2.18 4.80 -1.46
CA ILE A 90 -1.70 3.84 -2.44
C ILE A 90 -2.36 2.51 -2.10
N GLU A 91 -2.94 1.86 -3.09
CA GLU A 91 -3.52 0.52 -2.97
C GLU A 91 -2.82 -0.40 -3.95
N ALA A 92 -2.45 -1.59 -3.51
CA ALA A 92 -2.16 -2.65 -4.45
C ALA A 92 -2.51 -4.02 -3.93
N LEU A 93 -2.47 -4.93 -4.87
CA LEU A 93 -2.62 -6.35 -4.72
C LEU A 93 -1.24 -6.98 -4.46
N VAL A 94 -1.13 -7.70 -3.34
CA VAL A 94 0.08 -8.45 -2.94
C VAL A 94 -0.20 -9.94 -2.86
N TRP A 95 0.77 -10.76 -3.27
CA TRP A 95 0.76 -12.19 -3.01
C TRP A 95 1.17 -12.47 -1.57
N SER A 96 0.72 -13.61 -1.03
CA SER A 96 1.17 -14.07 0.28
C SER A 96 2.69 -14.20 0.31
N GLY A 97 3.31 -13.64 1.36
CA GLY A 97 4.77 -13.72 1.56
C GLY A 97 5.58 -12.64 0.82
N GLU A 98 4.93 -11.78 0.03
CA GLU A 98 5.61 -10.62 -0.53
C GLU A 98 5.98 -9.58 0.53
N ILE A 99 7.03 -8.82 0.22
CA ILE A 99 7.52 -7.73 1.04
C ILE A 99 7.00 -6.42 0.45
N TRP A 100 6.41 -5.60 1.30
CA TRP A 100 5.97 -4.26 0.94
C TRP A 100 6.89 -3.22 1.55
N ASP A 101 7.70 -2.59 0.71
CA ASP A 101 8.66 -1.56 1.09
C ASP A 101 8.14 -0.18 0.71
N VAL A 102 8.02 0.70 1.70
CA VAL A 102 7.35 1.99 1.58
C VAL A 102 8.25 3.09 2.06
N MET A 103 8.36 4.14 1.24
CA MET A 103 9.01 5.38 1.63
C MET A 103 8.04 6.56 1.56
N GLU A 104 8.06 7.40 2.58
CA GLU A 104 7.36 8.68 2.66
C GLU A 104 8.36 9.81 2.57
N GLY A 105 8.12 10.75 1.66
CA GLY A 105 8.74 12.06 1.68
C GLY A 105 7.81 13.05 2.35
N VAL A 106 8.27 13.66 3.44
CA VAL A 106 7.53 14.66 4.21
C VAL A 106 8.19 16.01 3.96
N ALA A 107 7.46 16.93 3.35
CA ALA A 107 7.75 18.36 3.50
C ALA A 107 6.96 18.84 4.71
N GLY A 108 7.57 18.84 5.89
CA GLY A 108 6.90 19.26 7.12
C GLY A 108 6.56 20.74 7.04
N PHE A 109 5.30 21.11 7.32
CA PHE A 109 4.88 22.49 7.54
C PHE A 109 4.22 22.58 8.91
N SER A 110 4.96 23.06 9.92
CA SER A 110 4.36 23.51 11.17
C SER A 110 4.12 25.01 11.09
N ASN A 111 2.85 25.42 10.98
CA ASN A 111 2.42 26.82 10.97
C ASN A 111 2.17 27.35 12.40
N SER A 112 3.04 26.98 13.34
CA SER A 112 2.90 27.37 14.75
C SER A 112 3.86 28.52 15.09
N THR A 113 3.37 29.51 15.82
CA THR A 113 4.19 30.58 16.42
C THR A 113 4.77 30.17 17.79
N VAL A 114 4.39 29.00 18.30
CA VAL A 114 4.87 28.41 19.55
C VAL A 114 5.58 27.08 19.28
N SER A 115 6.44 26.65 20.21
CA SER A 115 7.12 25.36 20.10
C SER A 115 6.12 24.23 19.93
N THR A 116 6.31 23.40 18.91
CA THR A 116 5.38 22.32 18.58
C THR A 116 6.11 21.10 18.03
N ASN A 117 5.51 19.94 18.20
CA ASN A 117 5.97 18.68 17.63
C ASN A 117 4.99 18.27 16.53
N SER A 118 5.52 17.93 15.36
CA SER A 118 4.76 17.36 14.26
C SER A 118 5.26 15.94 14.00
N PHE A 119 4.34 15.00 13.98
CA PHE A 119 4.62 13.60 13.70
C PHE A 119 4.07 13.25 12.32
N SER A 120 4.83 12.51 11.54
CA SER A 120 4.35 11.85 10.31
C SER A 120 4.85 10.43 10.30
N ALA A 121 4.05 9.52 9.74
CA ALA A 121 4.41 8.12 9.65
C ALA A 121 3.59 7.43 8.55
N ILE A 122 4.06 6.25 8.17
CA ILE A 122 3.39 5.39 7.21
C ILE A 122 2.44 4.46 7.95
N GLY A 123 1.16 4.45 7.58
CA GLY A 123 0.21 3.37 7.91
C GLY A 123 0.14 2.34 6.78
N ILE A 124 0.09 1.07 7.14
CA ILE A 124 -0.19 -0.06 6.23
C ILE A 124 -1.41 -0.78 6.79
N ASP A 125 -2.48 -0.87 6.00
CA ASP A 125 -3.76 -1.50 6.36
C ASP A 125 -4.46 -0.94 7.63
N SER A 126 -4.00 0.19 8.15
CA SER A 126 -4.57 0.90 9.30
C SER A 126 -4.53 2.41 9.07
N THR A 127 -5.57 3.11 9.55
CA THR A 127 -5.65 4.59 9.55
C THR A 127 -5.27 5.21 10.89
N ARG A 128 -5.01 4.38 11.92
CA ARG A 128 -4.84 4.84 13.31
C ARG A 128 -3.59 4.33 13.99
N THR A 129 -3.04 3.22 13.51
CA THR A 129 -1.80 2.64 14.03
C THR A 129 -0.77 2.73 12.93
N PRO A 130 0.11 3.76 12.96
CA PRO A 130 1.21 3.83 12.01
C PRO A 130 2.21 2.69 12.27
N GLU A 131 2.99 2.38 11.24
CA GLU A 131 4.17 1.55 11.37
C GLU A 131 5.24 2.25 12.24
N PRO A 132 6.13 1.50 12.92
CA PRO A 132 7.00 2.05 13.97
C PRO A 132 8.07 3.05 13.49
N ASN A 133 8.28 3.21 12.18
CA ASN A 133 9.38 3.98 11.60
C ASN A 133 8.99 5.41 11.17
N GLY A 134 8.24 6.14 12.00
CA GLY A 134 7.81 7.51 11.73
C GLY A 134 8.90 8.57 11.90
N VAL A 135 8.57 9.81 11.52
CA VAL A 135 9.38 11.02 11.73
C VAL A 135 8.72 11.89 12.81
N LEU A 136 9.56 12.43 13.70
CA LEU A 136 9.23 13.54 14.59
C LEU A 136 10.00 14.79 14.14
N LEU A 137 9.28 15.88 13.91
CA LEU A 137 9.84 17.22 13.72
C LEU A 137 9.49 18.09 14.92
N THR A 138 10.50 18.65 15.59
CA THR A 138 10.33 19.59 16.70
C THR A 138 10.69 21.00 16.25
N LEU A 139 9.71 21.91 16.31
CA LEU A 139 9.94 23.34 16.17
C LEU A 139 10.18 23.93 17.57
N LEU A 140 11.34 24.55 17.76
CA LEU A 140 11.67 25.31 18.96
C LEU A 140 11.50 26.80 18.65
N GLY A 141 10.63 27.48 19.40
CA GLY A 141 10.09 28.81 19.07
C GLY A 141 11.13 29.84 18.63
N THR A 142 11.04 30.28 17.37
CA THR A 142 11.85 31.39 16.81
C THR A 142 11.00 32.62 16.47
N GLY A 143 9.72 32.67 16.84
CA GLY A 143 8.85 33.82 16.54
C GLY A 143 8.56 34.02 15.05
N VAL A 144 9.00 33.11 14.17
CA VAL A 144 8.72 33.11 12.74
C VAL A 144 7.84 31.91 12.42
N GLY A 145 6.57 32.15 12.10
CA GLY A 145 5.68 31.11 11.58
C GLY A 145 6.10 30.71 10.16
N GLY A 146 6.07 29.41 9.85
CA GLY A 146 6.25 28.91 8.48
C GLY A 146 7.64 28.36 8.14
N MET A 147 8.22 27.53 9.02
CA MET A 147 9.43 26.76 8.66
C MET A 147 9.05 25.49 7.87
N SER A 148 9.79 25.20 6.80
CA SER A 148 9.68 23.96 6.04
C SER A 148 10.94 23.13 6.22
N VAL A 149 10.78 21.88 6.67
CA VAL A 149 11.88 20.92 6.83
C VAL A 149 11.50 19.64 6.10
N GLY A 150 12.37 19.19 5.22
CA GLY A 150 12.24 17.90 4.56
C GLY A 150 12.66 16.76 5.49
N ALA A 151 11.86 15.72 5.58
CA ALA A 151 12.20 14.48 6.25
C ALA A 151 11.60 13.29 5.50
N SER A 152 12.06 12.08 5.81
CA SER A 152 11.51 10.87 5.19
C SER A 152 11.43 9.72 6.16
N ALA A 153 10.36 8.95 6.07
CA ALA A 153 10.17 7.68 6.77
C ALA A 153 10.26 6.52 5.79
N ARG A 154 10.78 5.37 6.22
CA ARG A 154 10.70 4.11 5.48
C ARG A 154 10.16 3.01 6.37
N SER A 155 9.17 2.27 5.87
CA SER A 155 8.64 1.09 6.54
C SER A 155 8.67 -0.10 5.60
N ILE A 156 9.04 -1.27 6.14
CA ILE A 156 9.06 -2.54 5.43
C ILE A 156 8.10 -3.47 6.16
N LYS A 157 7.10 -3.99 5.44
CA LYS A 157 6.14 -4.96 5.97
C LYS A 157 6.32 -6.31 5.31
N THR A 158 6.35 -7.35 6.13
CA THR A 158 6.41 -8.75 5.72
C THR A 158 5.23 -9.50 6.30
N GLY A 159 4.92 -10.68 5.76
CA GLY A 159 3.82 -11.50 6.28
C GLY A 159 2.45 -10.88 6.04
N LEU A 160 2.33 -10.06 4.98
CA LEU A 160 1.04 -9.58 4.50
C LEU A 160 0.22 -10.77 4.05
N SER A 161 -1.06 -10.77 4.43
CA SER A 161 -2.03 -11.69 3.84
C SER A 161 -2.20 -11.35 2.37
N GLU A 162 -2.36 -12.37 1.55
CA GLU A 162 -2.73 -12.18 0.15
C GLU A 162 -4.00 -11.33 0.03
N GLY A 163 -3.99 -10.39 -0.92
CA GLY A 163 -5.12 -9.51 -1.18
C GLY A 163 -4.70 -8.06 -1.26
N ILE A 164 -5.59 -7.16 -0.82
CA ILE A 164 -5.29 -5.73 -0.82
C ILE A 164 -4.39 -5.39 0.36
N THR A 165 -3.31 -4.69 0.05
CA THR A 165 -2.58 -3.90 1.02
C THR A 165 -2.64 -2.44 0.61
N GLY A 166 -3.01 -1.59 1.57
CA GLY A 166 -3.17 -0.15 1.38
C GLY A 166 -2.21 0.63 2.25
N ARG A 167 -1.45 1.53 1.65
CA ARG A 167 -0.69 2.56 2.36
C ARG A 167 -1.59 3.75 2.66
N ARG A 168 -1.61 4.20 3.90
CA ARG A 168 -2.33 5.39 4.37
C ARG A 168 -1.36 6.25 5.19
N GLY A 169 -1.20 7.53 4.86
CA GLY A 169 -0.29 8.46 5.54
C GLY A 169 -1.05 9.58 6.24
#